data_AF-A0A8J7NIS1-F1
#
_entry.id   AF-A0A8J7NIS1-F1
#
_cell.length_a   1.000
_cell.length_b   1.000
_cell.length_c   1.000
_cell.angle_alpha   90.00
_cell.angle_beta   90.00
_cell.angle_gamma   90.00
#
_symmetry.space_group_name_H-M   'P 1'
#
loop_
_entity.id
_entity.type
_entity.pdbx_description
1 polymer ?
#
loop_
_entity_poly.entity_id
_entity_poly.type
_entity_poly.pdbx_seq_one_letter_code
_entity_poly.pdbx_strand_id
1 'polypeptide(L)'
;MAMLTFLHEPAVLYNLKERYAAWMIYTYSGLFCVTVNPYKWLPVYNAEVVNAYRGKKRTEAPPHIYSISDNAYQNMLTGKLGFARIIV
;
A
#
# COMPACT_ATOMS: atom_id res chain seq x y z
N MET A 1 7.17 3.04 6.42
CA MET A 1 8.44 3.80 6.32
C MET A 1 8.43 5.13 7.06
N ALA A 2 7.30 5.82 7.23
CA ALA A 2 7.24 7.08 8.00
C ALA A 2 7.55 6.95 9.51
N MET A 3 7.72 5.73 10.04
CA MET A 3 8.13 5.47 11.42
C MET A 3 9.62 5.09 11.56
N LEU A 4 10.43 5.22 10.50
CA LEU A 4 11.87 4.99 10.61
C LEU A 4 12.52 6.14 11.38
N THR A 5 13.29 5.82 12.42
CA THR A 5 14.02 6.80 13.25
C THR A 5 15.06 7.60 12.46
N PHE A 6 15.69 6.97 11.46
CA PHE A 6 16.65 7.60 10.56
C PHE A 6 16.18 7.45 9.11
N LEU A 7 15.67 8.53 8.53
CA LEU A 7 15.20 8.54 7.14
C LEU A 7 16.33 8.99 6.21
N HIS A 8 17.08 8.03 5.68
CA HIS A 8 18.11 8.24 4.67
C HIS A 8 17.96 7.21 3.54
N GLU A 9 18.46 7.54 2.34
CA GLU A 9 18.33 6.71 1.13
C GLU A 9 18.74 5.23 1.34
N PRO A 10 19.88 4.93 2.00
CA PRO A 10 20.28 3.55 2.31
C PRO A 10 19.29 2.80 3.20
N ALA A 11 18.73 3.45 4.22
CA ALA A 11 17.76 2.80 5.12
C ALA A 11 16.44 2.50 4.41
N VAL A 12 15.99 3.37 3.51
CA VAL A 12 14.81 3.12 2.68
C VAL A 12 15.05 1.92 1.77
N LEU A 13 16.20 1.87 1.09
CA LEU A 13 16.58 0.75 0.24
C LEU A 13 16.67 -0.56 1.02
N TYR A 14 17.29 -0.54 2.19
CA TYR A 14 17.40 -1.70 3.07
C TYR A 14 16.01 -2.21 3.50
N ASN A 15 15.11 -1.31 3.90
CA ASN A 15 13.76 -1.69 4.30
C ASN A 15 12.97 -2.33 3.15
N LEU A 16 13.05 -1.75 1.94
CA LEU A 16 12.41 -2.30 0.76
C LEU A 16 12.99 -3.67 0.39
N LYS A 17 14.31 -3.84 0.47
CA LYS A 17 14.98 -5.12 0.21
C LYS A 17 14.51 -6.22 1.16
N GLU A 18 14.52 -5.95 2.46
CA GLU A 18 14.10 -6.92 3.49
C GLU A 18 12.62 -7.30 3.33
N ARG A 19 11.76 -6.32 3.05
CA ARG A 19 10.33 -6.57 2.82
C ARG A 19 10.08 -7.37 1.55
N TYR A 20 10.83 -7.08 0.48
CA TYR A 20 10.76 -7.83 -0.76
C TYR A 20 11.21 -9.29 -0.58
N ALA A 21 12.28 -9.52 0.20
CA ALA A 21 12.72 -10.87 0.57
C ALA A 21 11.66 -11.65 1.37
N ALA A 22 10.84 -10.94 2.16
CA ALA A 22 9.70 -11.49 2.89
C ALA A 22 8.39 -11.57 2.07
N TRP A 23 8.45 -11.40 0.75
CA TRP A 23 7.29 -11.40 -0.17
C TRP A 23 6.26 -10.28 0.08
N MET A 24 6.62 -9.24 0.85
CA MET A 24 5.78 -8.08 1.10
C MET A 24 6.05 -6.98 0.07
N ILE A 25 5.41 -7.09 -1.09
CA ILE A 25 5.63 -6.20 -2.24
C ILE A 25 5.07 -4.78 -2.07
N TYR A 26 4.18 -4.56 -1.10
CA TYR A 26 3.56 -3.26 -0.82
C TYR A 26 4.07 -2.69 0.50
N THR A 27 4.43 -1.41 0.48
CA THR A 27 4.94 -0.72 1.67
C THR A 27 4.42 0.71 1.74
N TYR A 28 3.83 1.10 2.87
CA TYR A 28 3.45 2.50 3.09
C TYR A 28 4.67 3.37 3.40
N SER A 29 4.76 4.51 2.71
CA SER A 29 5.69 5.60 3.02
C SER A 29 4.90 6.89 3.20
N GLY A 30 4.46 7.14 4.44
CA GLY A 30 3.63 8.30 4.76
C GLY A 30 2.32 8.26 3.98
N LEU A 31 2.09 9.23 3.10
CA LEU A 31 0.90 9.28 2.23
C LEU A 31 0.99 8.36 1.01
N PHE A 32 2.19 7.94 0.63
CA PHE A 32 2.44 7.13 -0.55
C PHE A 32 2.42 5.63 -0.23
N CYS A 33 2.15 4.82 -1.25
CA CYS A 33 2.40 3.39 -1.21
C CYS A 33 3.41 3.06 -2.30
N VAL A 34 4.53 2.47 -1.89
CA VAL A 34 5.56 1.99 -2.80
C VAL A 34 5.29 0.52 -3.05
N THR A 35 5.36 0.11 -4.31
CA THR A 35 5.31 -1.30 -4.69
C THR A 35 6.50 -1.68 -5.55
N VAL A 36 7.00 -2.90 -5.36
CA VAL A 36 8.08 -3.48 -6.16
C VAL A 36 7.53 -4.71 -6.87
N ASN A 37 7.64 -4.74 -8.20
CA ASN A 37 7.13 -5.86 -8.99
C ASN A 37 7.90 -7.16 -8.66
N PRO A 38 7.24 -8.22 -8.17
CA PRO A 38 7.89 -9.49 -7.84
C PRO A 38 8.25 -10.34 -9.07
N TYR A 39 7.78 -9.97 -10.27
CA TYR A 39 7.88 -10.77 -11.49
C TYR A 39 7.39 -12.22 -11.32
N LYS A 40 6.52 -12.45 -10.34
CA LYS A 40 5.92 -13.75 -9.98
C LYS A 40 4.47 -13.54 -9.61
N TRP A 41 3.63 -14.53 -9.93
CA TRP A 41 2.23 -14.53 -9.54
C TRP A 41 2.11 -14.80 -8.04
N LEU A 42 1.67 -13.79 -7.29
CA LEU A 42 1.37 -13.92 -5.86
C LEU A 42 -0.15 -13.99 -5.66
N PRO A 43 -0.66 -14.79 -4.71
CA PRO A 43 -2.10 -14.94 -4.44
C PRO A 43 -2.72 -13.73 -3.72
N VAL A 44 -2.22 -12.52 -3.96
CA VAL A 44 -2.63 -11.27 -3.29
C VAL A 44 -3.81 -10.57 -3.97
N TYR A 45 -4.21 -11.01 -5.15
CA TYR A 45 -5.30 -10.43 -5.94
C TYR A 45 -6.59 -11.25 -5.93
N ASN A 46 -6.72 -12.21 -5.02
CA ASN A 46 -7.91 -13.05 -4.91
C ASN A 46 -9.11 -12.23 -4.37
N ALA A 47 -10.33 -12.66 -4.71
CA ALA A 47 -11.56 -12.01 -4.27
C ALA A 47 -11.71 -11.97 -2.73
N GLU A 48 -11.19 -12.98 -2.03
CA GLU A 48 -11.14 -13.02 -0.56
C GLU A 48 -10.34 -11.84 0.00
N VAL A 49 -9.21 -11.51 -0.64
CA VAL A 49 -8.37 -10.39 -0.26
C VAL A 49 -9.12 -9.08 -0.48
N VAL A 50 -9.80 -8.91 -1.62
CA VAL A 50 -10.63 -7.72 -1.89
C VAL A 50 -11.66 -7.49 -0.78
N ASN A 51 -12.36 -8.54 -0.37
CA ASN A 51 -13.35 -8.47 0.71
C ASN A 51 -12.71 -8.13 2.06
N ALA A 52 -11.51 -8.64 2.35
CA ALA A 52 -10.79 -8.33 3.57
C ALA A 52 -10.39 -6.84 3.69
N TYR A 53 -10.19 -6.14 2.57
CA TYR A 53 -9.79 -4.72 2.53
C TYR A 53 -10.97 -3.75 2.46
N ARG A 54 -12.18 -4.21 2.15
CA ARG A 54 -13.35 -3.36 1.97
C ARG A 54 -13.77 -2.70 3.28
N GLY A 55 -13.88 -1.37 3.28
CA GLY A 55 -14.30 -0.58 4.45
C GLY A 55 -13.30 -0.57 5.62
N LYS A 56 -12.08 -1.10 5.42
CA LYS A 56 -11.03 -1.11 6.46
C LYS A 56 -10.22 0.17 6.44
N LYS A 57 -9.87 0.68 7.62
CA LYS A 57 -8.95 1.81 7.74
C LYS A 57 -7.52 1.37 7.39
N ARG A 58 -6.71 2.32 6.94
CA ARG A 58 -5.31 2.11 6.53
C ARG A 58 -4.40 1.55 7.64
N THR A 59 -4.82 1.67 8.90
CA THR A 59 -4.12 1.15 10.08
C THR A 59 -4.53 -0.27 10.45
N GLU A 60 -5.67 -0.74 9.95
CA GLU A 60 -6.27 -2.04 10.30
C GLU A 60 -5.85 -3.16 9.33
N ALA A 61 -5.35 -2.79 8.15
CA ALA A 61 -4.95 -3.73 7.12
C ALA A 61 -3.52 -3.44 6.65
N PRO A 62 -2.76 -4.48 6.23
CA PRO A 62 -1.41 -4.28 5.74
C PRO A 62 -1.39 -3.42 4.47
N PRO A 63 -0.23 -2.85 4.09
CA PRO A 63 -0.15 -2.05 2.87
C PRO A 63 -0.58 -2.87 1.66
N HIS A 64 -1.57 -2.36 0.92
CA HIS A 64 -2.05 -2.99 -0.30
C HIS A 64 -2.72 -1.95 -1.20
N ILE A 65 -2.70 -2.19 -2.52
CA ILE A 65 -3.38 -1.31 -3.49
C ILE A 65 -4.89 -1.22 -3.20
N TYR A 66 -5.50 -2.29 -2.72
CA TYR A 66 -6.93 -2.31 -2.36
C TYR A 66 -7.28 -1.39 -1.19
N SER A 67 -6.44 -1.31 -0.15
CA SER A 67 -6.66 -0.36 0.95
C SER A 67 -6.63 1.09 0.44
N ILE A 68 -5.73 1.36 -0.50
CA ILE A 68 -5.70 2.65 -1.18
C ILE A 68 -7.03 2.74 -1.92
N SER A 69 -7.36 1.87 -2.88
CA SER A 69 -8.57 1.94 -3.74
C SER A 69 -9.86 2.19 -2.95
N ASP A 70 -10.09 1.43 -1.88
CA ASP A 70 -11.24 1.60 -1.00
C ASP A 70 -11.28 3.00 -0.36
N ASN A 71 -10.15 3.51 0.13
CA ASN A 71 -10.10 4.86 0.70
C ASN A 71 -10.48 5.96 -0.32
N ALA A 72 -10.06 5.84 -1.59
CA ALA A 72 -10.48 6.82 -2.60
C ALA A 72 -11.98 6.72 -2.88
N TYR A 73 -12.49 5.49 -2.95
CA TYR A 73 -13.91 5.24 -3.17
C TYR A 73 -14.77 5.82 -2.03
N GLN A 74 -14.39 5.60 -0.78
CA GLN A 74 -15.07 6.18 0.39
C GLN A 74 -15.01 7.72 0.40
N ASN A 75 -13.86 8.31 0.04
CA ASN A 75 -13.71 9.76 -0.05
C ASN A 75 -14.59 10.35 -1.16
N MET A 76 -14.72 9.65 -2.29
CA MET A 76 -15.60 10.03 -3.39
C MET A 76 -17.07 10.00 -2.97
N LEU A 77 -17.50 8.94 -2.28
CA LEU A 77 -18.87 8.81 -1.77
C LEU A 77 -19.23 9.87 -0.71
N THR A 78 -18.26 10.30 0.10
CA THR A 78 -18.46 11.33 1.13
C THR A 78 -18.38 12.77 0.60
N GLY A 79 -18.31 12.96 -0.72
CA GLY A 79 -18.45 14.28 -1.36
C GLY A 79 -17.18 15.14 -1.31
N LYS A 80 -16.02 14.59 -0.95
CA LYS A 80 -14.74 15.29 -1.10
C LYS A 80 -14.32 15.22 -2.57
N LEU A 81 -14.46 16.34 -3.27
CA LEU A 81 -14.28 16.49 -4.72
C LEU A 81 -12.98 15.85 -5.25
N GLY A 82 -13.09 15.10 -6.36
CA GLY A 82 -12.00 14.73 -7.28
C GLY A 82 -10.78 14.04 -6.67
N PHE A 83 -10.85 12.73 -6.40
CA PHE A 83 -9.68 11.95 -5.99
C PHE A 83 -8.96 11.35 -7.20
N ALA A 84 -7.90 12.01 -7.67
CA ALA A 84 -7.00 11.46 -8.68
C ALA A 84 -5.92 10.61 -8.02
N ARG A 85 -5.56 9.49 -8.65
CA ARG A 85 -4.44 8.66 -8.21
C ARG A 85 -3.44 8.50 -9.31
N ILE A 86 -2.22 8.89 -9.00
CA ILE A 86 -1.10 8.83 -9.90
C ILE A 86 -0.29 7.60 -9.52
N ILE A 87 -0.17 6.67 -10.46
CA ILE A 87 0.78 5.57 -10.40
C ILE A 87 1.95 6.02 -11.27
N VAL A 88 3.11 6.18 -10.64
CA VAL A 88 4.38 6.50 -11.31
C VAL A 88 5.24 5.25 -11.44
#